data_AF-A0A956AXK8-F1
#
_entry.id   AF-A0A956AXK8-F1
#
_cell.length_a   1.000
_cell.length_b   1.000
_cell.length_c   1.000
_cell.angle_alpha   90.00
_cell.angle_beta   90.00
_cell.angle_gamma   90.00
#
_symmetry.space_group_name_H-M   'P 1'
#
loop_
_entity.id
_entity.type
_entity.pdbx_description
1 polymer ?
#
loop_
_entity_poly.entity_id
_entity_poly.type
_entity_poly.pdbx_seq_one_letter_code
_entity_poly.pdbx_strand_id
1 'polypeptide(L)'
;MTTHTPADARHQIDQIVARYDALFAGQPRISRDANVLDEMLGQLNALAGQTARMPAADRDEINARIVELKGLYAREADAIRSAQAQGPDALKAHRLASWAYLTFARYRHHFAGQSRGTRDLGLVGEMVADLQELKDEMGELAEQFSNGELSEARDTLRQNLALYIEERKAIAEARGDGELSDQADRLAGLANDQFGLYQKHFAGKSRLSRRPMLLDRIIEQLLLIHDRMKALQAQGLHADSNKRNIQIVQERVAAYKKELEAVNQARAQTDFPSLVNALGGAANEVFEEYRKHFAGQDRKTRDLGLMVKMLDELWDVARQMDDLDQVRRDDVNHRNLQIVLDHLRMYDREHQAIVDAQKAKA
;
A
#
# COMPACT_ATOMS: atom_id res chain seq x y z
N MET A 1 -26.18 -33.49 -17.38
CA MET A 1 -26.18 -32.03 -17.62
C MET A 1 -26.81 -31.39 -16.40
N THR A 2 -26.04 -30.68 -15.59
CA THR A 2 -26.54 -29.92 -14.43
C THR A 2 -27.44 -28.79 -14.93
N THR A 3 -28.74 -28.87 -14.66
CA THR A 3 -29.68 -27.78 -14.90
C THR A 3 -29.30 -26.60 -14.01
N HIS A 4 -28.74 -25.54 -14.59
CA HIS A 4 -28.44 -24.31 -13.88
C HIS A 4 -29.76 -23.66 -13.44
N THR A 5 -29.91 -23.44 -12.15
CA THR A 5 -31.10 -22.80 -11.57
C THR A 5 -31.01 -21.28 -11.72
N PRO A 6 -32.14 -20.55 -11.64
CA PRO A 6 -32.10 -19.09 -11.57
C PRO A 6 -31.22 -18.55 -10.41
N ALA A 7 -31.16 -19.26 -9.29
CA ALA A 7 -30.30 -18.90 -8.17
C ALA A 7 -28.81 -18.99 -8.52
N ASP A 8 -28.40 -20.05 -9.25
CA ASP A 8 -27.02 -20.22 -9.71
C ASP A 8 -26.59 -19.09 -10.66
N ALA A 9 -27.50 -18.68 -11.55
CA ALA A 9 -27.24 -17.58 -12.49
C ALA A 9 -27.12 -16.23 -11.79
N ARG A 10 -27.99 -15.92 -10.82
CA ARG A 10 -27.88 -14.70 -10.00
C ARG A 10 -26.55 -14.68 -9.23
N HIS A 11 -26.17 -15.80 -8.62
CA HIS A 11 -24.90 -15.92 -7.91
C HIS A 11 -23.68 -15.72 -8.84
N GLN A 12 -23.71 -16.28 -10.06
CA GLN A 12 -22.63 -16.05 -11.05
C GLN A 12 -22.54 -14.57 -11.46
N ILE A 13 -23.68 -13.89 -11.63
CA ILE A 13 -23.70 -12.44 -11.87
C ILE A 13 -23.06 -11.70 -10.71
N ASP A 14 -23.44 -12.02 -9.47
CA ASP A 14 -22.88 -11.37 -8.28
C ASP A 14 -21.37 -11.60 -8.16
N GLN A 15 -20.86 -12.77 -8.53
CA GLN A 15 -19.43 -13.04 -8.59
C GLN A 15 -18.72 -12.19 -9.65
N ILE A 16 -19.31 -12.05 -10.84
CA ILE A 16 -18.76 -11.19 -11.90
C ILE A 16 -18.77 -9.73 -11.47
N VAL A 17 -19.86 -9.25 -10.86
CA VAL A 17 -19.96 -7.89 -10.32
C VAL A 17 -18.93 -7.65 -9.23
N ALA A 18 -18.79 -8.58 -8.28
CA ALA A 18 -17.76 -8.50 -7.24
C ALA A 18 -16.33 -8.46 -7.82
N ARG A 19 -16.06 -9.22 -8.89
CA ARG A 19 -14.79 -9.17 -9.62
C ARG A 19 -14.58 -7.80 -10.29
N TYR A 20 -15.62 -7.23 -10.90
CA TYR A 20 -15.55 -5.88 -11.47
C TYR A 20 -15.23 -4.83 -10.41
N ASP A 21 -15.96 -4.84 -9.31
CA ASP A 21 -15.80 -3.86 -8.23
C ASP A 21 -14.40 -3.96 -7.60
N ALA A 22 -13.87 -5.17 -7.45
CA ALA A 22 -12.51 -5.38 -6.94
C ALA A 22 -11.42 -4.85 -7.89
N LEU A 23 -11.53 -5.16 -9.19
CA LEU A 23 -10.44 -4.93 -10.14
C LEU A 23 -10.53 -3.60 -10.90
N PHE A 24 -11.73 -3.02 -11.04
CA PHE A 24 -11.95 -1.85 -11.90
C PHE A 24 -12.46 -0.64 -11.14
N ALA A 25 -13.34 -0.81 -10.15
CA ALA A 25 -13.94 0.34 -9.48
C ALA A 25 -12.88 1.20 -8.78
N GLY A 26 -12.81 2.49 -9.14
CA GLY A 26 -11.87 3.45 -8.55
C GLY A 26 -10.40 3.29 -8.96
N GLN A 27 -10.03 2.30 -9.78
CA GLN A 27 -8.67 2.23 -10.35
C GLN A 27 -8.54 3.20 -11.52
N PRO A 28 -7.38 3.73 -11.88
CA PRO A 28 -7.28 4.56 -13.09
C PRO A 28 -7.30 3.70 -14.35
N ARG A 29 -7.99 4.13 -15.41
CA ARG A 29 -8.21 3.29 -16.61
C ARG A 29 -6.93 2.79 -17.26
N ILE A 30 -5.87 3.59 -17.24
CA ILE A 30 -4.62 3.28 -17.93
C ILE A 30 -3.83 2.13 -17.29
N SER A 31 -4.03 1.85 -15.99
CA SER A 31 -3.38 0.73 -15.27
C SER A 31 -4.14 -0.60 -15.36
N ARG A 32 -5.39 -0.60 -15.85
CA ARG A 32 -6.25 -1.79 -15.80
C ARG A 32 -6.06 -2.70 -17.02
N ASP A 33 -6.27 -4.00 -16.85
CA ASP A 33 -6.26 -4.96 -17.96
C ASP A 33 -7.63 -5.04 -18.65
N ALA A 34 -7.73 -4.56 -19.89
CA ALA A 34 -8.95 -4.67 -20.69
C ALA A 34 -9.33 -6.12 -21.02
N ASN A 35 -8.36 -7.05 -21.08
CA ASN A 35 -8.63 -8.45 -21.40
C ASN A 35 -9.47 -9.14 -20.32
N VAL A 36 -9.32 -8.72 -19.05
CA VAL A 36 -10.16 -9.22 -17.96
C VAL A 36 -11.63 -8.84 -18.17
N LEU A 37 -11.92 -7.66 -18.72
CA LEU A 37 -13.29 -7.30 -19.10
C LEU A 37 -13.79 -8.13 -20.29
N ASP A 38 -12.92 -8.43 -21.26
CA ASP A 38 -13.27 -9.31 -22.38
C ASP A 38 -13.61 -10.73 -21.89
N GLU A 39 -12.86 -11.26 -20.92
CA GLU A 39 -13.18 -12.54 -20.24
C GLU A 39 -14.54 -12.49 -19.55
N MET A 40 -14.81 -11.43 -18.78
CA MET A 40 -16.08 -11.25 -18.09
C MET A 40 -17.25 -11.10 -19.07
N LEU A 41 -17.05 -10.41 -20.20
CA LEU A 41 -18.01 -10.35 -21.29
C LEU A 41 -18.27 -11.74 -21.89
N GLY A 42 -17.22 -12.55 -22.06
CA GLY A 42 -17.32 -13.96 -22.45
C GLY A 42 -18.16 -14.78 -21.47
N GLN A 43 -17.93 -14.62 -20.16
CA GLN A 43 -18.71 -15.29 -19.11
C GLN A 43 -20.19 -14.88 -19.15
N LEU A 44 -20.48 -13.58 -19.28
CA LEU A 44 -21.84 -13.07 -19.42
C LEU A 44 -22.55 -13.59 -20.69
N ASN A 45 -21.82 -13.72 -21.81
CA ASN A 45 -22.35 -14.33 -23.04
C ASN A 45 -22.69 -15.81 -22.84
N ALA A 46 -21.82 -16.56 -22.18
CA ALA A 46 -22.06 -17.97 -21.87
C ALA A 46 -23.28 -18.13 -20.95
N LEU A 47 -23.40 -17.28 -19.93
CA LEU A 47 -24.52 -17.27 -19.01
C LEU A 47 -25.84 -16.95 -19.71
N ALA A 48 -25.87 -15.96 -20.61
CA ALA A 48 -27.05 -15.64 -21.42
C ALA A 48 -27.52 -16.85 -22.27
N GLY A 49 -26.59 -17.69 -22.76
CA GLY A 49 -26.94 -18.93 -23.45
C GLY A 49 -27.60 -19.98 -22.54
N GLN A 50 -27.24 -20.00 -21.25
CA GLN A 50 -27.77 -20.95 -20.27
C GLN A 50 -29.17 -20.58 -19.76
N THR A 51 -29.52 -19.28 -19.77
CA THR A 51 -30.84 -18.82 -19.31
C THR A 51 -32.00 -19.20 -20.25
N ALA A 52 -31.70 -19.66 -21.47
CA ALA A 52 -32.70 -19.99 -22.48
C ALA A 52 -33.74 -21.04 -22.04
N ARG A 53 -33.39 -21.91 -21.07
CA ARG A 53 -34.25 -22.98 -20.54
C ARG A 53 -34.95 -22.61 -19.22
N MET A 54 -34.78 -21.39 -18.73
CA MET A 54 -35.38 -20.91 -17.47
C MET A 54 -36.84 -20.44 -17.66
N PRO A 55 -37.62 -20.35 -16.57
CA PRO A 55 -38.93 -19.70 -16.60
C PRO A 55 -38.84 -18.28 -17.15
N ALA A 56 -39.85 -17.83 -17.89
CA ALA A 56 -39.81 -16.57 -18.62
C ALA A 56 -39.49 -15.36 -17.72
N ALA A 57 -40.11 -15.28 -16.54
CA ALA A 57 -39.89 -14.19 -15.60
C ALA A 57 -38.43 -14.11 -15.13
N ASP A 58 -37.84 -15.22 -14.66
CA ASP A 58 -36.44 -15.27 -14.24
C ASP A 58 -35.49 -15.03 -15.41
N ARG A 59 -35.78 -15.62 -16.57
CA ARG A 59 -34.97 -15.45 -17.78
C ARG A 59 -34.89 -13.99 -18.20
N ASP A 60 -36.03 -13.30 -18.22
CA ASP A 60 -36.11 -11.93 -18.71
C ASP A 60 -35.44 -10.95 -17.72
N GLU A 61 -35.61 -11.15 -16.40
CA GLU A 61 -34.88 -10.43 -15.34
C GLU A 61 -33.36 -10.60 -15.46
N ILE A 62 -32.90 -11.85 -15.52
CA ILE A 62 -31.46 -12.18 -15.58
C ILE A 62 -30.85 -11.64 -16.89
N ASN A 63 -31.54 -11.79 -18.02
CA ASN A 63 -31.05 -11.29 -19.30
C ASN A 63 -31.00 -9.77 -19.35
N ALA A 64 -31.96 -9.07 -18.74
CA ALA A 64 -31.90 -7.61 -18.64
C ALA A 64 -30.65 -7.17 -17.87
N ARG A 65 -30.35 -7.83 -16.74
CA ARG A 65 -29.13 -7.56 -15.97
C ARG A 65 -27.85 -7.88 -16.74
N ILE A 66 -27.81 -9.00 -17.47
CA ILE A 66 -26.67 -9.36 -18.32
C ILE A 66 -26.43 -8.32 -19.41
N VAL A 67 -27.49 -7.83 -20.07
CA VAL A 67 -27.37 -6.82 -21.13
C VAL A 67 -26.83 -5.50 -20.57
N GLU A 68 -27.31 -5.07 -19.40
CA GLU A 68 -26.80 -3.89 -18.69
C GLU A 68 -25.29 -4.00 -18.40
N LEU A 69 -24.87 -5.11 -17.78
CA LEU A 69 -23.48 -5.36 -17.42
C LEU A 69 -22.58 -5.46 -18.66
N LYS A 70 -23.04 -6.13 -19.72
CA LYS A 70 -22.29 -6.19 -20.99
C LYS A 70 -22.08 -4.80 -21.59
N GLY A 71 -23.12 -3.96 -21.57
CA GLY A 71 -23.01 -2.57 -22.05
C GLY A 71 -22.01 -1.76 -21.22
N LEU A 72 -22.01 -1.93 -19.90
CA LEU A 72 -21.06 -1.27 -19.00
C LEU A 72 -19.62 -1.72 -19.28
N TYR A 73 -19.36 -3.04 -19.28
CA TYR A 73 -18.00 -3.59 -19.40
C TYR A 73 -17.40 -3.37 -20.78
N ALA A 74 -18.19 -3.42 -21.87
CA ALA A 74 -17.70 -3.11 -23.21
C ALA A 74 -17.23 -1.65 -23.32
N ARG A 75 -18.05 -0.70 -22.84
CA ARG A 75 -17.66 0.73 -22.84
C ARG A 75 -16.42 0.98 -21.99
N GLU A 76 -16.31 0.30 -20.85
CA GLU A 76 -15.15 0.47 -19.98
C GLU A 76 -13.88 -0.15 -20.60
N ALA A 77 -13.98 -1.30 -21.28
CA ALA A 77 -12.86 -1.91 -22.01
C ALA A 77 -12.33 -0.97 -23.11
N ASP A 78 -13.22 -0.37 -23.88
CA ASP A 78 -12.84 0.61 -24.92
C ASP A 78 -12.20 1.86 -24.30
N ALA A 79 -12.73 2.34 -23.17
CA ALA A 79 -12.14 3.48 -22.45
C ALA A 79 -10.74 3.17 -21.89
N ILE A 80 -10.52 1.95 -21.40
CA ILE A 80 -9.20 1.48 -20.94
C ILE A 80 -8.22 1.43 -22.11
N ARG A 81 -8.58 0.78 -23.21
CA ARG A 81 -7.72 0.71 -24.41
C ARG A 81 -7.38 2.09 -24.96
N SER A 82 -8.37 3.00 -24.96
CA SER A 82 -8.15 4.39 -25.35
C SER A 82 -7.17 5.12 -24.42
N ALA A 83 -7.27 4.91 -23.11
CA ALA A 83 -6.32 5.45 -22.15
C ALA A 83 -4.90 4.87 -22.35
N GLN A 84 -4.79 3.57 -22.61
CA GLN A 84 -3.51 2.89 -22.86
C GLN A 84 -2.87 3.27 -24.19
N ALA A 85 -3.69 3.64 -25.19
CA ALA A 85 -3.21 4.12 -26.49
C ALA A 85 -2.48 5.47 -26.43
N GLN A 86 -2.53 6.19 -25.29
CA GLN A 86 -1.78 7.43 -25.07
C GLN A 86 -0.25 7.21 -24.98
N GLY A 87 0.20 5.95 -24.90
CA GLY A 87 1.60 5.58 -25.04
C GLY A 87 2.38 5.51 -23.73
N PRO A 88 3.70 5.23 -23.81
CA PRO A 88 4.54 4.95 -22.65
C PRO A 88 4.65 6.09 -21.64
N ASP A 89 4.64 7.35 -22.10
CA ASP A 89 4.76 8.51 -21.21
C ASP A 89 3.51 8.71 -20.37
N ALA A 90 2.33 8.41 -20.91
CA ALA A 90 1.08 8.42 -20.15
C ALA A 90 1.09 7.34 -19.05
N LEU A 91 1.62 6.15 -19.36
CA LEU A 91 1.81 5.09 -18.36
C LEU A 91 2.80 5.50 -17.26
N LYS A 92 3.90 6.17 -17.63
CA LYS A 92 4.86 6.70 -16.66
C LYS A 92 4.22 7.78 -15.78
N ALA A 93 3.50 8.73 -16.39
CA ALA A 93 2.77 9.78 -15.66
C ALA A 93 1.81 9.17 -14.64
N HIS A 94 1.05 8.17 -15.05
CA HIS A 94 0.12 7.46 -14.19
C HIS A 94 0.83 6.72 -13.03
N ARG A 95 1.94 6.02 -13.31
CA ARG A 95 2.76 5.37 -12.26
C ARG A 95 3.22 6.40 -11.23
N LEU A 96 3.78 7.53 -11.67
CA LEU A 96 4.24 8.60 -10.76
C LEU A 96 3.09 9.17 -9.93
N ALA A 97 1.95 9.47 -10.56
CA ALA A 97 0.77 9.97 -9.86
C ALA A 97 0.26 8.98 -8.80
N SER A 98 0.36 7.69 -9.10
CA SER A 98 -0.04 6.62 -8.19
C SER A 98 0.87 6.51 -6.96
N TRP A 99 2.18 6.59 -7.16
CA TRP A 99 3.13 6.61 -6.06
C TRP A 99 2.96 7.84 -5.16
N ALA A 100 2.70 9.01 -5.75
CA ALA A 100 2.38 10.20 -4.99
C ALA A 100 1.09 10.00 -4.15
N TYR A 101 0.01 9.51 -4.77
CA TYR A 101 -1.25 9.22 -4.08
C TYR A 101 -1.06 8.26 -2.90
N LEU A 102 -0.37 7.14 -3.12
CA LEU A 102 -0.14 6.13 -2.09
C LEU A 102 0.72 6.66 -0.93
N THR A 103 1.64 7.58 -1.21
CA THR A 103 2.43 8.27 -0.19
C THR A 103 1.53 9.18 0.67
N PHE A 104 0.57 9.89 0.06
CA PHE A 104 -0.42 10.67 0.81
C PHE A 104 -1.35 9.81 1.64
N ALA A 105 -1.79 8.66 1.11
CA ALA A 105 -2.59 7.68 1.83
C ALA A 105 -1.86 7.18 3.08
N ARG A 106 -0.58 6.80 2.93
CA ARG A 106 0.29 6.37 4.05
C ARG A 106 0.36 7.43 5.14
N TYR A 107 0.51 8.71 4.79
CA TYR A 107 0.46 9.79 5.78
C TYR A 107 -0.87 9.80 6.56
N ARG A 108 -2.01 9.69 5.86
CA ARG A 108 -3.33 9.67 6.51
C ARG A 108 -3.49 8.49 7.47
N HIS A 109 -3.04 7.30 7.09
CA HIS A 109 -3.15 6.09 7.92
C HIS A 109 -2.35 6.20 9.22
N HIS A 110 -1.15 6.78 9.15
CA HIS A 110 -0.20 6.77 10.26
C HIS A 110 -0.29 7.98 11.16
N PHE A 111 -0.75 9.14 10.68
CA PHE A 111 -0.65 10.39 11.45
C PHE A 111 -1.98 11.04 11.80
N ALA A 112 -3.10 10.60 11.21
CA ALA A 112 -4.41 11.14 11.54
C ALA A 112 -4.76 10.87 13.01
N GLY A 113 -5.10 11.94 13.75
CA GLY A 113 -5.50 11.85 15.16
C GLY A 113 -4.37 11.61 16.16
N GLN A 114 -3.11 11.47 15.71
CA GLN A 114 -1.97 11.27 16.61
C GLN A 114 -1.35 12.59 17.07
N SER A 115 -0.92 12.64 18.33
CA SER A 115 -0.14 13.77 18.86
C SER A 115 1.24 13.82 18.21
N ARG A 116 1.71 15.01 17.84
CA ARG A 116 3.02 15.21 17.18
C ARG A 116 4.18 14.54 17.91
N GLY A 117 4.18 14.59 19.24
CA GLY A 117 5.24 14.00 20.07
C GLY A 117 5.38 12.47 19.94
N THR A 118 4.34 11.77 19.47
CA THR A 118 4.32 10.30 19.34
C THR A 118 4.41 9.81 17.89
N ARG A 119 4.39 10.71 16.91
CA ARG A 119 4.43 10.36 15.48
C ARG A 119 5.79 9.81 15.08
N ASP A 120 5.85 8.85 14.17
CA ASP A 120 7.10 8.32 13.59
C ASP A 120 7.76 9.35 12.66
N LEU A 121 8.74 10.09 13.19
CA LEU A 121 9.55 11.07 12.46
C LEU A 121 10.34 10.44 11.29
N GLY A 122 10.78 9.19 11.42
CA GLY A 122 11.50 8.48 10.38
C GLY A 122 10.61 8.18 9.19
N LEU A 123 9.36 7.76 9.43
CA LEU A 123 8.37 7.56 8.36
C LEU A 123 8.04 8.87 7.63
N VAL A 124 7.89 10.00 8.34
CA VAL A 124 7.71 11.30 7.67
C VAL A 124 8.95 11.65 6.84
N GLY A 125 10.16 11.38 7.35
CA GLY A 125 11.40 11.57 6.61
C GLY A 125 11.46 10.75 5.32
N GLU A 126 11.07 9.47 5.37
CA GLU A 126 10.97 8.58 4.21
C GLU A 126 9.98 9.12 3.17
N MET A 127 8.78 9.52 3.59
CA MET A 127 7.78 10.09 2.67
C MET A 127 8.26 11.42 2.05
N VAL A 128 9.00 12.25 2.79
CA VAL A 128 9.58 13.49 2.23
C VAL A 128 10.60 13.16 1.14
N ALA A 129 11.48 12.18 1.37
CA ALA A 129 12.46 11.75 0.37
C ALA A 129 11.77 11.18 -0.88
N ASP A 130 10.77 10.32 -0.68
CA ASP A 130 9.96 9.75 -1.75
C ASP A 130 9.27 10.82 -2.59
N LEU A 131 8.63 11.81 -1.96
CA LEU A 131 7.97 12.90 -2.67
C LEU A 131 8.97 13.82 -3.38
N GLN A 132 10.19 13.98 -2.89
CA GLN A 132 11.24 14.74 -3.58
C GLN A 132 11.67 14.04 -4.87
N GLU A 133 11.93 12.74 -4.82
CA GLU A 133 12.26 11.94 -6.00
C GLU A 133 11.13 12.00 -7.05
N LEU A 134 9.89 11.76 -6.62
CA LEU A 134 8.72 11.86 -7.50
C LEU A 134 8.52 13.26 -8.07
N LYS A 135 8.82 14.32 -7.31
CA LYS A 135 8.75 15.71 -7.79
C LYS A 135 9.67 15.92 -8.98
N ASP A 136 10.88 15.39 -8.87
CA ASP A 136 11.93 15.59 -9.86
C ASP A 136 11.63 14.73 -11.10
N GLU A 137 11.25 13.47 -10.93
CA GLU A 137 10.82 12.59 -12.04
C GLU A 137 9.58 13.12 -12.80
N MET A 138 8.57 13.60 -12.07
CA MET A 138 7.40 14.23 -12.70
C MET A 138 7.79 15.55 -13.38
N GLY A 139 8.80 16.25 -12.85
CA GLY A 139 9.36 17.45 -13.43
C GLY A 139 9.96 17.18 -14.81
N GLU A 140 10.86 16.21 -14.88
CA GLU A 140 11.51 15.76 -16.11
C GLU A 140 10.49 15.25 -17.14
N LEU A 141 9.54 14.41 -16.71
CA LEU A 141 8.51 13.90 -17.62
C LEU A 141 7.66 15.04 -18.21
N ALA A 142 7.34 16.06 -17.40
CA ALA A 142 6.53 17.19 -17.83
C ALA A 142 7.20 18.08 -18.89
N GLU A 143 8.52 17.98 -19.08
CA GLU A 143 9.23 18.67 -20.17
C GLU A 143 8.95 18.03 -21.53
N GLN A 144 8.60 16.74 -21.55
CA GLN A 144 8.45 15.93 -22.76
C GLN A 144 7.00 15.52 -23.01
N PHE A 145 6.21 15.36 -21.95
CA PHE A 145 4.84 14.91 -21.99
C PHE A 145 4.02 15.67 -20.94
N SER A 146 2.94 16.31 -21.38
CA SER A 146 2.03 17.01 -20.46
C SER A 146 0.61 16.53 -20.70
N ASN A 147 -0.04 16.08 -19.64
CA ASN A 147 -1.47 15.79 -19.61
C ASN A 147 -2.07 16.36 -18.30
N GLY A 148 -3.40 16.36 -18.21
CA GLY A 148 -4.10 16.88 -17.03
C GLY A 148 -3.73 16.13 -15.74
N GLU A 149 -3.63 14.80 -15.81
CA GLU A 149 -3.29 13.95 -14.65
C GLU A 149 -1.91 14.28 -14.08
N LEU A 150 -0.88 14.38 -14.93
CA LEU A 150 0.48 14.72 -14.50
C LEU A 150 0.53 16.13 -13.89
N SER A 151 -0.17 17.10 -14.48
CA SER A 151 -0.21 18.46 -13.95
C SER A 151 -0.85 18.49 -12.56
N GLU A 152 -2.02 17.86 -12.40
CA GLU A 152 -2.73 17.80 -11.12
C GLU A 152 -1.93 17.05 -10.03
N ALA A 153 -1.30 15.93 -10.42
CA ALA A 153 -0.45 15.16 -9.52
C ALA A 153 0.75 15.98 -9.04
N ARG A 154 1.40 16.74 -9.93
CA ARG A 154 2.53 17.61 -9.57
C ARG A 154 2.14 18.70 -8.59
N ASP A 155 1.00 19.36 -8.82
CA ASP A 155 0.55 20.44 -7.95
C ASP A 155 0.18 19.93 -6.56
N THR A 156 -0.56 18.81 -6.49
CA THR A 156 -0.89 18.13 -5.24
C THR A 156 0.37 17.67 -4.50
N LEU A 157 1.34 17.11 -5.23
CA LEU A 157 2.62 16.66 -4.68
C LEU A 157 3.39 17.82 -4.04
N ARG A 158 3.53 18.96 -4.73
CA ARG A 158 4.28 20.11 -4.21
C ARG A 158 3.68 20.62 -2.91
N GLN A 159 2.35 20.69 -2.82
CA GLN A 159 1.64 21.12 -1.62
C GLN A 159 1.86 20.15 -0.45
N ASN A 160 1.70 18.84 -0.68
CA ASN A 160 1.91 17.83 0.36
C ASN A 160 3.38 17.73 0.79
N LEU A 161 4.33 17.85 -0.14
CA LEU A 161 5.75 17.85 0.18
C LEU A 161 6.10 19.01 1.13
N ALA A 162 5.63 20.22 0.83
CA ALA A 162 5.84 21.37 1.70
C ALA A 162 5.24 21.13 3.10
N LEU A 163 4.02 20.59 3.15
CA LEU A 163 3.35 20.24 4.42
C LEU A 163 4.15 19.21 5.22
N TYR A 164 4.68 18.16 4.58
CA TYR A 164 5.40 17.09 5.28
C TYR A 164 6.78 17.55 5.77
N ILE A 165 7.46 18.44 5.02
CA ILE A 165 8.70 19.07 5.47
C ILE A 165 8.46 19.88 6.76
N GLU A 166 7.40 20.70 6.80
CA GLU A 166 7.07 21.48 8.00
C GLU A 166 6.59 20.60 9.14
N GLU A 167 5.79 19.57 8.86
CA GLU A 167 5.35 18.62 9.88
C GLU A 167 6.53 17.86 10.50
N ARG A 168 7.54 17.49 9.71
CA ARG A 168 8.77 16.88 10.22
C ARG A 168 9.48 17.76 11.24
N LYS A 169 9.56 19.08 10.99
CA LYS A 169 10.13 20.05 11.94
C LYS A 169 9.28 20.13 13.21
N ALA A 170 7.96 20.29 13.04
CA ALA A 170 7.04 20.40 14.17
C ALA A 170 7.00 19.14 15.06
N ILE A 171 7.17 17.94 14.49
CA ILE A 171 7.32 16.70 15.26
C ILE A 171 8.62 16.70 16.06
N ALA A 172 9.73 17.10 15.44
CA ALA A 172 11.03 17.16 16.11
C ALA A 172 11.02 18.14 17.30
N GLU A 173 10.41 19.31 17.13
CA GLU A 173 10.19 20.30 18.19
C GLU A 173 9.31 19.72 19.31
N ALA A 174 8.12 19.21 18.96
CA ALA A 174 7.18 18.66 19.95
C ALA A 174 7.74 17.50 20.78
N ARG A 175 8.69 16.72 20.23
CA ARG A 175 9.37 15.65 20.97
C ARG A 175 10.29 16.21 22.08
N GLY A 176 10.87 17.38 21.87
CA GLY A 176 11.78 18.06 22.79
C GLY A 176 11.11 18.87 23.91
N ASP A 177 9.79 19.05 23.85
CA ASP A 177 9.04 19.89 24.80
C ASP A 177 8.74 19.18 26.14
N GLY A 178 8.57 19.95 27.22
CA GLY A 178 8.19 19.42 28.53
C GLY A 178 9.34 18.83 29.35
N GLU A 179 9.00 18.22 30.49
CA GLU A 179 9.97 17.76 31.48
C GLU A 179 10.83 16.59 30.98
N LEU A 180 12.04 16.44 31.52
CA LEU A 180 12.98 15.39 31.11
C LEU A 180 12.39 13.98 31.28
N SER A 181 11.56 13.78 32.31
CA SER A 181 10.87 12.50 32.53
C SER A 181 9.87 12.20 31.42
N ASP A 182 9.04 13.18 31.05
CA ASP A 182 8.04 13.03 29.98
C ASP A 182 8.72 12.80 28.62
N GLN A 183 9.85 13.47 28.38
CA GLN A 183 10.67 13.23 27.20
C GLN A 183 11.18 11.78 27.16
N ALA A 184 11.65 11.24 28.29
CA ALA A 184 12.14 9.86 28.35
C ALA A 184 11.03 8.83 28.12
N ASP A 185 9.84 9.04 28.70
CA ASP A 185 8.70 8.16 28.49
C ASP A 185 8.24 8.15 27.03
N ARG A 186 8.21 9.32 26.38
CA ARG A 186 7.91 9.41 24.93
C ARG A 186 8.96 8.68 24.09
N LEU A 187 10.25 8.84 24.40
CA LEU A 187 11.33 8.14 23.69
C LEU A 187 11.23 6.63 23.87
N ALA A 188 10.82 6.15 25.04
CA ALA A 188 10.58 4.73 25.28
C ALA A 188 9.41 4.19 24.44
N GLY A 189 8.32 4.95 24.35
CA GLY A 189 7.20 4.65 23.45
C GLY A 189 7.64 4.54 22.00
N LEU A 190 8.37 5.55 21.51
CA LEU A 190 8.91 5.56 20.15
C LEU A 190 9.85 4.38 19.86
N ALA A 191 10.67 3.97 20.83
CA ALA A 191 11.52 2.78 20.68
C ALA A 191 10.69 1.49 20.55
N ASN A 192 9.64 1.35 21.36
CA ASN A 192 8.73 0.21 21.28
C ASN A 192 7.99 0.16 19.94
N ASP A 193 7.60 1.31 19.39
CA ASP A 193 6.99 1.38 18.06
C ASP A 193 7.95 0.84 16.98
N GLN A 194 9.23 1.23 17.04
CA GLN A 194 10.26 0.70 16.13
C GLN A 194 10.51 -0.80 16.31
N PHE A 195 10.45 -1.32 17.55
CA PHE A 195 10.50 -2.76 17.80
C PHE A 195 9.28 -3.48 17.22
N GLY A 196 8.09 -2.88 17.33
CA GLY A 196 6.86 -3.38 16.73
C GLY A 196 6.94 -3.43 15.20
N LEU A 197 7.53 -2.42 14.55
CA LEU A 197 7.77 -2.43 13.10
C LEU A 197 8.71 -3.57 12.69
N TYR A 198 9.80 -3.79 13.42
CA TYR A 198 10.66 -4.95 13.16
C TYR A 198 9.88 -6.27 13.27
N GLN A 199 9.10 -6.45 14.34
CA GLN A 199 8.31 -7.66 14.53
C GLN A 199 7.31 -7.89 13.40
N LYS A 200 6.63 -6.83 12.93
CA LYS A 200 5.65 -6.91 11.84
C LYS A 200 6.29 -7.23 10.48
N HIS A 201 7.41 -6.60 10.15
CA HIS A 201 7.97 -6.65 8.79
C HIS A 201 9.12 -7.66 8.62
N PHE A 202 9.76 -8.11 9.70
CA PHE A 202 10.96 -8.95 9.62
C PHE A 202 10.79 -10.29 10.33
N ALA A 203 10.18 -10.33 11.52
CA ALA A 203 10.09 -11.58 12.27
C ALA A 203 9.28 -12.64 11.51
N GLY A 204 9.85 -13.84 11.34
CA GLY A 204 9.21 -14.97 10.66
C GLY A 204 9.11 -14.87 9.13
N LYS A 205 9.52 -13.75 8.52
CA LYS A 205 9.43 -13.57 7.05
C LYS A 205 10.67 -14.04 6.32
N SER A 206 10.57 -14.31 5.02
CA SER A 206 11.75 -14.62 4.19
C SER A 206 12.70 -13.41 4.10
N ARG A 207 14.02 -13.62 4.17
CA ARG A 207 15.00 -12.54 3.94
C ARG A 207 14.94 -11.95 2.53
N LEU A 208 14.42 -12.70 1.57
CA LEU A 208 14.31 -12.29 0.17
C LEU A 208 13.18 -11.29 -0.08
N SER A 209 12.15 -11.28 0.77
CA SER A 209 10.99 -10.37 0.62
C SER A 209 11.01 -9.17 1.57
N ARG A 210 11.99 -9.08 2.47
CA ARG A 210 12.15 -7.96 3.40
C ARG A 210 12.87 -6.80 2.73
N ARG A 211 12.33 -5.59 2.89
CA ARG A 211 12.91 -4.35 2.38
C ARG A 211 14.11 -3.93 3.24
N PRO A 212 15.35 -3.96 2.72
CA PRO A 212 16.54 -3.59 3.51
C PRO A 212 16.49 -2.15 4.01
N MET A 213 16.01 -1.22 3.18
CA MET A 213 15.89 0.21 3.53
C MET A 213 14.96 0.46 4.72
N LEU A 214 13.90 -0.35 4.90
CA LEU A 214 13.03 -0.23 6.08
C LEU A 214 13.78 -0.62 7.36
N LEU A 215 14.61 -1.66 7.30
CA LEU A 215 15.41 -2.09 8.46
C LEU A 215 16.47 -1.06 8.81
N ASP A 216 17.10 -0.48 7.79
CA ASP A 216 18.07 0.60 7.96
C ASP A 216 17.42 1.82 8.62
N ARG A 217 16.26 2.26 8.14
CA ARG A 217 15.46 3.32 8.78
C ARG A 217 15.10 3.02 10.23
N ILE A 218 14.71 1.78 10.54
CA ILE A 218 14.45 1.35 11.94
C ILE A 218 15.72 1.51 12.78
N ILE A 219 16.88 1.09 12.26
CA ILE A 219 18.18 1.22 12.94
C ILE A 219 18.52 2.69 13.17
N GLU A 220 18.38 3.55 12.17
CA GLU A 220 18.64 4.99 12.27
C GLU A 220 17.74 5.65 13.32
N GLN A 221 16.44 5.36 13.33
CA GLN A 221 15.52 5.90 14.33
C GLN A 221 15.89 5.44 15.74
N LEU A 222 16.25 4.18 15.92
CA LEU A 222 16.68 3.67 17.21
C LEU A 222 17.99 4.31 17.69
N LEU A 223 18.93 4.58 16.79
CA LEU A 223 20.16 5.33 17.10
C LEU A 223 19.86 6.75 17.56
N LEU A 224 18.98 7.47 16.84
CA LEU A 224 18.55 8.81 17.24
C LEU A 224 17.86 8.83 18.61
N ILE A 225 16.98 7.85 18.87
CA ILE A 225 16.30 7.69 20.15
C ILE A 225 17.32 7.43 21.26
N HIS A 226 18.26 6.51 21.04
CA HIS A 226 19.32 6.18 21.98
C HIS A 226 20.18 7.40 22.33
N ASP A 227 20.59 8.18 21.33
CA ASP A 227 21.41 9.37 21.54
C ASP A 227 20.64 10.45 22.30
N ARG A 228 19.34 10.61 22.03
CA ARG A 228 18.48 11.52 22.79
C ARG A 228 18.30 11.05 24.24
N MET A 229 18.08 9.76 24.49
CA MET A 229 17.99 9.22 25.85
C MET A 229 19.29 9.44 26.65
N LYS A 230 20.46 9.32 26.01
CA LYS A 230 21.76 9.66 26.60
C LYS A 230 21.90 11.16 26.87
N ALA A 231 21.44 12.01 25.95
CA ALA A 231 21.43 13.46 26.16
C ALA A 231 20.57 13.85 27.39
N LEU A 232 19.43 13.20 27.61
CA LEU A 232 18.63 13.42 28.82
C LEU A 232 19.39 13.05 30.10
N GLN A 233 20.19 11.96 30.10
CA GLN A 233 21.04 11.61 31.24
C GLN A 233 22.10 12.69 31.52
N ALA A 234 22.72 13.21 30.46
CA ALA A 234 23.69 14.30 30.57
C ALA A 234 23.04 15.61 31.09
N GLN A 235 21.74 15.79 30.83
CA GLN A 235 20.95 16.93 31.34
C GLN A 235 20.43 16.73 32.77
N GLY A 236 20.76 15.61 33.43
CA GLY A 236 20.42 15.35 34.83
C GLY A 236 19.28 14.34 35.06
N LEU A 237 18.78 13.67 34.02
CA LEU A 237 17.80 12.58 34.18
C LEU A 237 18.50 11.30 34.69
N HIS A 238 18.31 10.98 35.96
CA HIS A 238 18.93 9.81 36.60
C HIS A 238 18.03 8.59 36.78
N ALA A 239 16.85 8.58 36.13
CA ALA A 239 15.89 7.48 36.20
C ALA A 239 16.48 6.14 35.72
N ASP A 240 16.29 5.07 36.50
CA ASP A 240 16.78 3.74 36.17
C ASP A 240 16.07 3.11 34.97
N SER A 241 14.80 3.46 34.74
CA SER A 241 14.05 3.08 33.54
C SER A 241 14.77 3.57 32.27
N ASN A 242 15.19 4.84 32.24
CA ASN A 242 15.92 5.41 31.11
C ASN A 242 17.26 4.70 30.87
N LYS A 243 18.02 4.37 31.93
CA LYS A 243 19.27 3.59 31.82
C LYS A 243 19.04 2.23 31.16
N ARG A 244 18.00 1.50 31.60
CA ARG A 244 17.64 0.19 31.03
C ARG A 244 17.17 0.30 29.59
N ASN A 245 16.38 1.32 29.27
CA ASN A 245 15.90 1.56 27.91
C ASN A 245 17.06 1.81 26.94
N ILE A 246 18.06 2.60 27.33
CA ILE A 246 19.27 2.82 26.53
C ILE A 246 19.97 1.49 26.21
N GLN A 247 20.12 0.61 27.20
CA GLN A 247 20.74 -0.71 27.01
C GLN A 247 19.93 -1.58 26.03
N ILE A 248 18.61 -1.66 26.22
CA ILE A 248 17.73 -2.42 25.33
C ILE A 248 17.82 -1.91 23.89
N VAL A 249 17.76 -0.58 23.70
CA VAL A 249 17.86 0.02 22.36
C VAL A 249 19.22 -0.30 21.73
N GLN A 250 20.31 -0.19 22.49
CA GLN A 250 21.66 -0.52 22.01
C GLN A 250 21.78 -2.00 21.58
N GLU A 251 21.25 -2.93 22.37
CA GLU A 251 21.23 -4.36 22.04
C GLU A 251 20.41 -4.65 20.77
N ARG A 252 19.24 -4.01 20.65
CA ARG A 252 18.37 -4.17 19.47
C ARG A 252 19.00 -3.60 18.20
N VAL A 253 19.64 -2.43 18.27
CA VAL A 253 20.41 -1.87 17.15
C VAL A 253 21.49 -2.84 16.68
N ALA A 254 22.25 -3.43 17.59
CA ALA A 254 23.28 -4.40 17.23
C ALA A 254 22.71 -5.65 16.56
N ALA A 255 21.57 -6.16 17.05
CA ALA A 255 20.88 -7.30 16.44
C ALA A 255 20.35 -6.97 15.04
N TYR A 256 19.74 -5.79 14.87
CA TYR A 256 19.16 -5.38 13.59
C TYR A 256 20.21 -5.09 12.52
N LYS A 257 21.37 -4.54 12.89
CA LYS A 257 22.51 -4.40 11.96
C LYS A 257 22.98 -5.74 11.42
N LYS A 258 23.11 -6.76 12.28
CA LYS A 258 23.44 -8.13 11.85
C LYS A 258 22.39 -8.72 10.93
N GLU A 259 21.11 -8.48 11.21
CA GLU A 259 20.04 -8.96 10.33
C GLU A 259 20.04 -8.22 8.99
N LEU A 260 20.35 -6.93 8.94
CA LEU A 260 20.49 -6.16 7.70
C LEU A 260 21.62 -6.73 6.83
N GLU A 261 22.77 -7.02 7.42
CA GLU A 261 23.88 -7.71 6.72
C GLU A 261 23.44 -9.05 6.16
N ALA A 262 22.73 -9.86 6.96
CA ALA A 262 22.25 -11.18 6.54
C ALA A 262 21.19 -11.10 5.43
N VAL A 263 20.31 -10.10 5.47
CA VAL A 263 19.33 -9.81 4.40
C VAL A 263 20.06 -9.42 3.12
N ASN A 264 21.01 -8.48 3.19
CA ASN A 264 21.78 -8.04 2.03
C ASN A 264 22.59 -9.19 1.41
N GLN A 265 23.22 -10.02 2.24
CA GLN A 265 23.97 -11.19 1.78
C GLN A 265 23.05 -12.21 1.09
N ALA A 266 21.90 -12.53 1.70
CA ALA A 266 20.94 -13.47 1.11
C ALA A 266 20.46 -12.97 -0.27
N ARG A 267 20.16 -11.67 -0.39
CA ARG A 267 19.73 -11.08 -1.66
C ARG A 267 20.84 -11.05 -2.70
N ALA A 268 22.07 -10.68 -2.32
CA ALA A 268 23.21 -10.63 -3.24
C ALA A 268 23.58 -12.01 -3.82
N GLN A 269 23.29 -13.09 -3.09
CA GLN A 269 23.52 -14.46 -3.51
C GLN A 269 22.34 -15.09 -4.28
N THR A 270 21.21 -14.39 -4.36
CA THR A 270 20.00 -14.86 -5.03
C THR A 270 19.92 -14.28 -6.43
N ASP A 271 19.54 -15.09 -7.41
CA ASP A 271 19.34 -14.64 -8.77
C ASP A 271 18.05 -13.82 -8.92
N PHE A 272 18.03 -12.95 -9.92
CA PHE A 272 16.94 -12.00 -10.15
C PHE A 272 15.55 -12.67 -10.24
N PRO A 273 15.35 -13.77 -11.01
CA PRO A 273 14.05 -14.44 -11.08
C PRO A 273 13.54 -14.94 -9.73
N SER A 274 14.44 -15.47 -8.88
CA SER A 274 14.07 -15.93 -7.54
C SER A 274 13.69 -14.78 -6.61
N LEU A 275 14.32 -13.60 -6.76
CA LEU A 275 13.91 -12.39 -6.03
C LEU A 275 12.50 -11.94 -6.45
N VAL A 276 12.23 -11.87 -7.75
CA VAL A 276 10.89 -11.53 -8.27
C VAL A 276 9.84 -12.51 -7.77
N ASN A 277 10.13 -13.82 -7.81
CA ASN A 277 9.25 -14.86 -7.30
C ASN A 277 9.00 -14.74 -5.79
N ALA A 278 10.05 -14.46 -5.00
CA ALA A 278 9.92 -14.28 -3.55
C ALA A 278 9.04 -13.07 -3.20
N LEU A 279 9.16 -11.96 -3.94
CA LEU A 279 8.33 -10.78 -3.76
C LEU A 279 6.87 -11.05 -4.18
N GLY A 280 6.66 -11.77 -5.28
CA GLY A 280 5.32 -12.20 -5.70
C GLY A 280 4.65 -13.11 -4.67
N GLY A 281 5.40 -14.05 -4.09
CA GLY A 281 4.94 -14.89 -2.97
C GLY A 281 4.52 -14.06 -1.75
N ALA A 282 5.35 -13.08 -1.36
CA ALA A 282 5.04 -12.20 -0.23
C ALA A 282 3.80 -11.33 -0.47
N ALA A 283 3.59 -10.83 -1.70
CA ALA A 283 2.36 -10.12 -2.06
C ALA A 283 1.13 -11.03 -1.91
N ASN A 284 1.22 -12.28 -2.39
CA ASN A 284 0.13 -13.25 -2.29
C ASN A 284 -0.25 -13.57 -0.84
N GLU A 285 0.73 -13.67 0.08
CA GLU A 285 0.45 -13.84 1.51
C GLU A 285 -0.42 -12.70 2.06
N VAL A 286 -0.13 -11.45 1.69
CA VAL A 286 -0.94 -10.29 2.09
C VAL A 286 -2.33 -10.34 1.45
N PHE A 287 -2.41 -10.77 0.19
CA PHE A 287 -3.70 -10.93 -0.50
C PHE A 287 -4.60 -11.97 0.17
N GLU A 288 -4.03 -13.10 0.61
CA GLU A 288 -4.79 -14.11 1.35
C GLU A 288 -5.28 -13.59 2.71
N GLU A 289 -4.46 -12.84 3.43
CA GLU A 289 -4.86 -12.25 4.72
C GLU A 289 -6.04 -11.27 4.54
N TYR A 290 -6.02 -10.45 3.47
CA TYR A 290 -7.16 -9.60 3.14
C TYR A 290 -8.43 -10.40 2.86
N ARG A 291 -8.34 -11.47 2.05
CA ARG A 291 -9.51 -12.30 1.72
C ARG A 291 -10.12 -12.92 2.97
N LYS A 292 -9.27 -13.36 3.90
CA LYS A 292 -9.70 -13.99 5.15
C LYS A 292 -10.36 -13.01 6.11
N HIS A 293 -9.86 -11.78 6.20
CA HIS A 293 -10.25 -10.85 7.25
C HIS A 293 -11.21 -9.73 6.81
N PHE A 294 -11.27 -9.41 5.51
CA PHE A 294 -12.00 -8.24 5.00
C PHE A 294 -12.98 -8.55 3.87
N ALA A 295 -12.61 -9.42 2.92
CA ALA A 295 -13.46 -9.66 1.75
C ALA A 295 -14.83 -10.24 2.13
N GLY A 296 -15.90 -9.55 1.73
CA GLY A 296 -17.29 -9.94 2.02
C GLY A 296 -17.71 -9.80 3.48
N GLN A 297 -16.93 -9.12 4.31
CA GLN A 297 -17.17 -9.00 5.73
C GLN A 297 -17.79 -7.65 6.11
N ASP A 298 -18.46 -7.59 7.27
CA ASP A 298 -19.03 -6.32 7.76
C ASP A 298 -17.94 -5.34 8.21
N ARG A 299 -17.81 -4.25 7.45
CA ARG A 299 -16.90 -3.12 7.67
C ARG A 299 -16.95 -2.56 9.10
N LYS A 300 -18.12 -2.57 9.75
CA LYS A 300 -18.30 -2.04 11.12
C LYS A 300 -17.53 -2.82 12.21
N THR A 301 -17.08 -4.03 11.88
CA THR A 301 -16.42 -4.96 12.83
C THR A 301 -14.96 -5.22 12.48
N ARG A 302 -14.45 -4.61 11.41
CA ARG A 302 -13.11 -4.90 10.90
C ARG A 302 -12.02 -4.20 11.69
N ASP A 303 -10.87 -4.87 11.82
CA ASP A 303 -9.70 -4.35 12.50
C ASP A 303 -8.93 -3.38 11.57
N LEU A 304 -9.03 -2.08 11.86
CA LEU A 304 -8.30 -1.04 11.13
C LEU A 304 -6.78 -1.19 11.28
N GLY A 305 -6.29 -1.65 12.43
CA GLY A 305 -4.86 -1.86 12.67
C GLY A 305 -4.30 -2.96 11.77
N LEU A 306 -5.08 -4.03 11.55
CA LEU A 306 -4.72 -5.08 10.60
C LEU A 306 -4.72 -4.57 9.15
N MET A 307 -5.69 -3.72 8.77
CA MET A 307 -5.72 -3.12 7.43
C MET A 307 -4.49 -2.25 7.17
N VAL A 308 -4.14 -1.38 8.11
CA VAL A 308 -2.94 -0.52 8.00
C VAL A 308 -1.67 -1.37 7.92
N LYS A 309 -1.57 -2.45 8.71
CA LYS A 309 -0.45 -3.39 8.63
C LYS A 309 -0.32 -3.99 7.23
N MET A 310 -1.41 -4.48 6.63
CA MET A 310 -1.36 -5.06 5.28
C MET A 310 -1.00 -4.02 4.22
N LEU A 311 -1.49 -2.78 4.36
CA LEU A 311 -1.10 -1.67 3.49
C LEU A 311 0.41 -1.40 3.55
N ASP A 312 1.01 -1.35 4.73
CA ASP A 312 2.45 -1.16 4.88
C ASP A 312 3.26 -2.34 4.33
N GLU A 313 2.84 -3.57 4.59
CA GLU A 313 3.50 -4.77 4.07
C GLU A 313 3.48 -4.82 2.54
N LEU A 314 2.33 -4.49 1.95
CA LEU A 314 2.18 -4.47 0.50
C LEU A 314 2.95 -3.29 -0.13
N TRP A 315 3.03 -2.16 0.56
CA TRP A 315 3.86 -1.02 0.14
C TRP A 315 5.34 -1.42 0.10
N ASP A 316 5.83 -2.16 1.10
CA ASP A 316 7.23 -2.60 1.13
C ASP A 316 7.56 -3.54 -0.01
N VAL A 317 6.62 -4.44 -0.35
CA VAL A 317 6.76 -5.32 -1.51
C VAL A 317 6.75 -4.51 -2.81
N ALA A 318 5.82 -3.55 -2.93
CA ALA A 318 5.71 -2.68 -4.09
C ALA A 318 7.00 -1.90 -4.36
N ARG A 319 7.61 -1.28 -3.34
CA ARG A 319 8.88 -0.56 -3.51
C ARG A 319 10.00 -1.47 -3.97
N GLN A 320 10.12 -2.64 -3.38
CA GLN A 320 11.17 -3.58 -3.79
C GLN A 320 10.98 -4.04 -5.24
N MET A 321 9.74 -4.26 -5.69
CA MET A 321 9.48 -4.57 -7.09
C MET A 321 9.78 -3.38 -8.00
N ASP A 322 9.45 -2.16 -7.59
CA ASP A 322 9.75 -0.92 -8.33
C ASP A 322 11.27 -0.70 -8.47
N ASP A 323 12.04 -0.90 -7.39
CA ASP A 323 13.51 -0.86 -7.40
C ASP A 323 14.10 -1.89 -8.38
N LEU A 324 13.54 -3.11 -8.42
CA LEU A 324 13.99 -4.14 -9.36
C LEU A 324 13.69 -3.78 -10.81
N ASP A 325 12.55 -3.16 -11.09
CA ASP A 325 12.17 -2.66 -12.43
C ASP A 325 13.15 -1.58 -12.92
N GLN A 326 13.71 -0.76 -12.01
CA GLN A 326 14.73 0.23 -12.35
C GLN A 326 16.09 -0.42 -12.70
N VAL A 327 16.44 -1.53 -12.03
CA VAL A 327 17.70 -2.26 -12.30
C VAL A 327 17.63 -3.05 -13.61
N ARG A 328 16.50 -3.73 -13.84
CA ARG A 328 16.31 -4.57 -15.02
C ARG A 328 14.83 -4.66 -15.36
N ARG A 329 14.50 -4.30 -16.60
CA ARG A 329 13.17 -4.51 -17.16
C ARG A 329 12.85 -6.00 -17.23
N ASP A 330 11.80 -6.41 -16.51
CA ASP A 330 11.28 -7.76 -16.49
C ASP A 330 9.74 -7.72 -16.54
N ASP A 331 9.15 -8.34 -17.57
CA ASP A 331 7.71 -8.24 -17.81
C ASP A 331 6.88 -8.93 -16.72
N VAL A 332 7.46 -9.89 -15.99
CA VAL A 332 6.78 -10.58 -14.89
C VAL A 332 6.77 -9.68 -13.66
N ASN A 333 7.91 -9.12 -13.29
CA ASN A 333 8.00 -8.16 -12.19
C ASN A 333 7.13 -6.93 -12.44
N HIS A 334 7.16 -6.38 -13.65
CA HIS A 334 6.34 -5.23 -14.03
C HIS A 334 4.84 -5.51 -13.85
N ARG A 335 4.36 -6.68 -14.30
CA ARG A 335 2.97 -7.11 -14.10
C ARG A 335 2.64 -7.32 -12.63
N ASN A 336 3.52 -7.96 -11.87
CA ASN A 336 3.34 -8.15 -10.43
C ASN A 336 3.23 -6.82 -9.69
N LEU A 337 4.09 -5.85 -10.02
CA LEU A 337 4.07 -4.51 -9.46
C LEU A 337 2.73 -3.81 -9.74
N GLN A 338 2.22 -3.86 -10.98
CA GLN A 338 0.90 -3.29 -11.28
C GLN A 338 -0.22 -3.91 -10.43
N ILE A 339 -0.25 -5.24 -10.31
CA ILE A 339 -1.22 -5.95 -9.47
C ILE A 339 -1.12 -5.49 -8.01
N VAL A 340 0.10 -5.36 -7.50
CA VAL A 340 0.37 -4.91 -6.13
C VAL A 340 -0.11 -3.47 -5.91
N LEU A 341 0.18 -2.56 -6.85
CA LEU A 341 -0.27 -1.17 -6.79
C LEU A 341 -1.80 -1.06 -6.83
N ASP A 342 -2.47 -1.87 -7.66
CA ASP A 342 -3.92 -1.90 -7.72
C ASP A 342 -4.53 -2.39 -6.40
N HIS A 343 -3.96 -3.44 -5.79
CA HIS A 343 -4.39 -3.92 -4.48
C HIS A 343 -4.14 -2.88 -3.38
N LEU A 344 -3.03 -2.15 -3.41
CA LEU A 344 -2.77 -1.04 -2.49
C LEU A 344 -3.87 0.03 -2.57
N ARG A 345 -4.24 0.47 -3.79
CA ARG A 345 -5.34 1.43 -3.96
C ARG A 345 -6.67 0.86 -3.50
N MET A 346 -6.94 -0.42 -3.76
CA MET A 346 -8.16 -1.08 -3.30
C MET A 346 -8.23 -1.12 -1.77
N TYR A 347 -7.12 -1.48 -1.11
CA TYR A 347 -7.03 -1.57 0.35
C TYR A 347 -7.15 -0.20 1.01
N ASP A 348 -6.57 0.86 0.43
CA ASP A 348 -6.74 2.23 0.92
C ASP A 348 -8.21 2.69 0.84
N ARG A 349 -8.90 2.39 -0.27
CA ARG A 349 -10.35 2.65 -0.38
C ARG A 349 -11.14 1.86 0.66
N GLU A 350 -10.82 0.59 0.85
CA GLU A 350 -11.49 -0.26 1.84
C GLU A 350 -11.23 0.25 3.27
N HIS A 351 -9.99 0.68 3.58
CA HIS A 351 -9.65 1.34 4.83
C HIS A 351 -10.55 2.56 5.06
N GLN A 352 -10.68 3.45 4.08
CA GLN A 352 -11.54 4.63 4.19
C GLN A 352 -13.01 4.24 4.40
N ALA A 353 -13.52 3.26 3.66
CA ALA A 353 -14.89 2.77 3.81
C ALA A 353 -15.14 2.16 5.21
N ILE A 354 -14.16 1.49 5.79
CA ILE A 354 -14.22 0.97 7.16
C ILE A 354 -14.25 2.11 8.17
N VAL A 355 -13.37 3.10 8.02
CA VAL A 355 -13.34 4.29 8.89
C VAL A 355 -14.71 4.98 8.89
N ASP A 356 -15.29 5.20 7.71
CA ASP A 356 -16.58 5.89 7.58
C ASP A 356 -17.73 5.05 8.16
N ALA A 357 -17.74 3.73 7.91
CA ALA A 357 -18.74 2.83 8.48
C ALA A 357 -18.68 2.75 10.01
N GLN A 358 -17.47 2.80 10.60
CA GLN A 358 -17.28 2.77 12.04
C GLN A 358 -17.61 4.11 12.69
N LYS A 359 -17.30 5.23 12.04
CA LYS A 359 -17.72 6.57 12.50
C LYS A 359 -19.23 6.75 12.48
N ALA A 360 -19.93 6.24 11.48
CA ALA A 360 -21.39 6.33 11.40
C ALA A 360 -22.14 5.53 12.50
N LYS A 361 -21.42 4.68 13.25
CA LYS A 361 -21.93 3.93 14.41
C LYS A 361 -21.71 4.67 15.74
N ALA A 362 -20.73 5.58 15.79
CA ALA A 362 -20.43 6.42 16.94
C ALA A 362 -21.34 7.65 16.94
#